data_AF-A0A7C7IZY7-F1
#
_entry.id   AF-A0A7C7IZY7-F1
#
_cell.length_a   1.000
_cell.length_b   1.000
_cell.length_c   1.000
_cell.angle_alpha   90.00
_cell.angle_beta   90.00
_cell.angle_gamma   90.00
#
_symmetry.space_group_name_H-M   'P 1'
#
loop_
_entity.id
_entity.type
_entity.pdbx_description
1 polymer ?
#
loop_
_entity_poly.entity_id
_entity_poly.type
_entity_poly.pdbx_seq_one_letter_code
_entity_poly.pdbx_strand_id
1 'polypeptide(L)'
;MKLFIILSLVCYWLACCAPSVTELAKTSPETVIARKDELLARKSVSEETLMAVVNAYNTLGSTALNAKNYDEAEKQFKESLVLDNKNKQAKYGLAMIEGLRLFKKGNRSALWDSLEKFGEATYFDPTKGEPYYWMGRAYEKKDDGDFELIVEAYENALKGNLNPELKTEVENCLATVKIREKTHESFWK
;
A
#
# COMPACT_ATOMS: atom_id res chain seq x y z
N MET A 1 45.55 16.41 34.29
CA MET A 1 45.79 15.33 33.31
C MET A 1 44.79 14.17 33.39
N LYS A 2 44.28 13.77 34.57
CA LYS A 2 43.27 12.69 34.68
C LYS A 2 41.84 13.07 34.22
N LEU A 3 41.47 14.36 34.27
CA LEU A 3 40.14 14.83 33.84
C LEU A 3 39.95 14.80 32.31
N PHE A 4 41.02 15.01 31.54
CA PHE A 4 41.00 14.93 30.06
C PHE A 4 40.93 13.49 29.53
N ILE A 5 41.43 12.51 30.29
CA ILE A 5 41.34 11.09 29.94
C ILE A 5 39.91 10.56 30.15
N ILE A 6 39.21 11.05 31.17
CA ILE A 6 37.80 10.69 31.41
C ILE A 6 36.89 11.32 30.34
N LEU A 7 37.17 12.56 29.91
CA LEU A 7 36.38 13.21 28.85
C LEU A 7 36.57 12.55 27.47
N SER A 8 37.77 12.03 27.17
CA SER A 8 38.04 11.29 25.92
C SER A 8 37.46 9.87 25.93
N LEU A 9 37.37 9.22 27.09
CA LEU A 9 36.66 7.94 27.25
C LEU A 9 35.13 8.10 27.16
N VAL A 10 34.56 9.21 27.64
CA VAL A 10 33.11 9.48 27.51
C VAL A 10 32.74 9.81 26.05
N CYS A 11 33.60 10.50 25.30
CA CYS A 11 33.38 10.71 23.85
C CYS A 11 33.50 9.41 23.03
N TYR A 12 34.23 8.39 23.51
CA TYR A 12 34.33 7.09 22.84
C TYR A 12 33.09 6.21 23.05
N TRP A 13 32.30 6.47 24.09
CA TRP A 13 30.97 5.86 24.31
C TRP A 13 29.85 6.58 23.57
N LEU A 14 30.14 7.76 23.02
CA LEU A 14 29.32 8.49 22.05
C LEU A 14 29.75 8.19 20.60
N ALA A 15 30.38 7.03 20.36
CA ALA A 15 30.39 6.40 19.05
C ALA A 15 28.94 6.00 18.70
N CYS A 16 28.18 7.01 18.32
CA CYS A 16 26.82 7.00 17.83
C CYS A 16 26.64 5.79 16.92
N CYS A 17 25.78 4.85 17.31
CA CYS A 17 25.33 3.76 16.43
C CYS A 17 24.64 4.39 15.23
N ALA A 18 25.39 4.65 14.15
CA ALA A 18 24.81 5.11 12.91
C ALA A 18 23.83 4.00 12.45
N PRO A 19 22.54 4.33 12.24
CA PRO A 19 21.55 3.33 11.85
C PRO A 19 21.95 2.68 10.52
N SER A 20 21.64 1.39 10.37
CA SER A 20 21.92 0.69 9.12
C SER A 20 21.09 1.28 7.97
N VAL A 21 21.52 1.08 6.72
CA VAL A 21 20.74 1.53 5.55
C VAL A 21 19.35 0.87 5.54
N THR A 22 19.25 -0.35 6.04
CA THR A 22 17.99 -1.08 6.22
C THR A 22 17.08 -0.49 7.28
N GLU A 23 17.65 0.05 8.36
CA GLU A 23 16.90 0.78 9.39
C GLU A 23 16.46 2.16 8.88
N LEU A 24 17.36 2.88 8.21
CA LEU A 24 17.06 4.17 7.57
C LEU A 24 15.96 4.06 6.51
N ALA A 25 15.90 2.96 5.75
CA ALA A 25 14.84 2.75 4.78
C ALA A 25 13.43 2.71 5.40
N LYS A 26 13.34 2.42 6.71
CA LYS A 26 12.08 2.39 7.46
C LYS A 26 11.81 3.71 8.18
N THR A 27 12.84 4.30 8.79
CA THR A 27 12.71 5.47 9.66
C THR A 27 12.87 6.81 8.94
N SER A 28 13.61 6.83 7.83
CA SER A 28 13.92 8.03 7.04
C SER A 28 14.19 7.66 5.57
N PRO A 29 13.18 7.10 4.87
CA PRO A 29 13.33 6.63 3.49
C PRO A 29 13.80 7.72 2.52
N GLU A 30 13.49 8.99 2.77
CA GLU A 30 13.95 10.14 1.99
C GLU A 30 15.48 10.24 2.00
N THR A 31 16.11 9.98 3.15
CA THR A 31 17.57 10.00 3.31
C THR A 31 18.23 8.90 2.49
N VAL A 32 17.62 7.71 2.42
CA VAL A 32 18.11 6.60 1.61
C VAL A 32 18.04 6.95 0.12
N ILE A 33 16.93 7.54 -0.33
CA ILE A 33 16.76 7.95 -1.73
C ILE A 33 17.70 9.10 -2.11
N ALA A 34 17.88 10.08 -1.22
CA ALA A 34 18.82 11.19 -1.44
C ALA A 34 20.27 10.70 -1.61
N ARG A 35 20.62 9.56 -0.99
CA ARG A 35 21.94 8.92 -1.09
C ARG A 35 21.98 7.77 -2.09
N LYS A 36 20.92 7.54 -2.88
CA LYS A 36 20.81 6.41 -3.81
C LYS A 36 22.04 6.26 -4.69
N ASP A 37 22.47 7.34 -5.35
CA ASP A 37 23.58 7.28 -6.29
C ASP A 37 24.90 6.90 -5.60
N GLU A 38 25.15 7.42 -4.40
CA GLU A 38 26.30 7.05 -3.56
C GLU A 38 26.25 5.56 -3.17
N LEU A 39 25.06 5.10 -2.75
CA LEU A 39 24.84 3.71 -2.30
C LEU A 39 24.99 2.71 -3.45
N LEU A 40 24.57 3.09 -4.65
CA LEU A 40 24.57 2.23 -5.84
C LEU A 40 25.82 2.38 -6.72
N ALA A 41 26.68 3.38 -6.50
CA ALA A 41 27.90 3.60 -7.28
C ALA A 41 29.02 2.58 -7.01
N ARG A 42 28.88 1.72 -6.00
CA ARG A 42 29.92 0.75 -5.64
C ARG A 42 30.00 -0.37 -6.68
N LYS A 43 31.22 -0.77 -7.06
CA LYS A 43 31.48 -1.84 -8.06
C LYS A 43 30.74 -3.16 -7.78
N SER A 44 30.45 -3.44 -6.50
CA SER A 44 29.58 -4.53 -6.05
C SER A 44 28.62 -4.00 -4.98
N VAL A 45 27.41 -3.63 -5.39
CA VAL A 45 26.32 -3.25 -4.47
C VAL A 45 25.83 -4.51 -3.76
N SER A 46 25.73 -4.48 -2.44
CA SER A 46 25.14 -5.61 -1.70
C SER A 46 23.65 -5.70 -1.98
N GLU A 47 23.12 -6.93 -2.08
CA GLU A 47 21.68 -7.17 -2.21
C GLU A 47 20.90 -6.46 -1.10
N GLU A 48 21.45 -6.43 0.11
CA GLU A 48 20.88 -5.68 1.25
C GLU A 48 20.73 -4.19 0.95
N THR A 49 21.76 -3.55 0.37
CA THR A 49 21.73 -2.12 0.03
C THR A 49 20.71 -1.86 -1.06
N LEU A 50 20.67 -2.70 -2.11
CA LEU A 50 19.68 -2.59 -3.17
C LEU A 50 18.26 -2.71 -2.61
N MET A 51 18.01 -3.72 -1.77
CA MET A 51 16.71 -3.94 -1.14
C MET A 51 16.33 -2.81 -0.18
N ALA A 52 17.29 -2.18 0.49
CA ALA A 52 17.01 -1.02 1.32
C ALA A 52 16.52 0.18 0.49
N VAL A 53 17.12 0.43 -0.69
CA VAL A 53 16.66 1.48 -1.60
C VAL A 53 15.27 1.16 -2.17
N VAL A 54 15.03 -0.09 -2.59
CA VAL A 54 13.70 -0.59 -3.03
C VAL A 54 12.65 -0.37 -1.93
N ASN A 55 12.97 -0.73 -0.69
CA ASN A 55 12.06 -0.58 0.45
C ASN A 55 11.81 0.89 0.80
N ALA A 56 12.80 1.78 0.64
CA ALA A 56 12.62 3.20 0.83
C ALA A 56 11.62 3.79 -0.17
N TYR A 57 11.77 3.44 -1.46
CA TYR A 57 10.81 3.81 -2.51
C TYR A 57 9.40 3.28 -2.22
N ASN A 58 9.29 2.02 -1.82
CA ASN A 58 8.01 1.43 -1.45
C ASN A 58 7.37 2.12 -0.25
N THR A 59 8.15 2.50 0.77
CA THR A 59 7.66 3.21 1.95
C THR A 59 7.13 4.59 1.60
N LEU A 60 7.83 5.35 0.76
CA LEU A 60 7.34 6.63 0.26
C LEU A 60 6.09 6.46 -0.61
N GLY A 61 6.08 5.47 -1.48
CA GLY A 61 4.92 5.15 -2.32
C GLY A 61 3.68 4.83 -1.50
N SER A 62 3.81 3.98 -0.48
CA SER A 62 2.72 3.65 0.44
C SER A 62 2.26 4.86 1.26
N THR A 63 3.19 5.70 1.73
CA THR A 63 2.85 6.94 2.44
C THR A 63 2.05 7.90 1.56
N ALA A 64 2.50 8.11 0.31
CA ALA A 64 1.79 8.95 -0.65
C ALA A 64 0.43 8.36 -1.05
N LEU A 65 0.33 7.03 -1.20
CA LEU A 65 -0.92 6.33 -1.48
C LEU A 65 -1.95 6.54 -0.36
N ASN A 66 -1.53 6.38 0.90
CA ASN A 66 -2.37 6.64 2.08
C ASN A 66 -2.81 8.11 2.16
N ALA A 67 -1.95 9.04 1.74
CA ALA A 67 -2.27 10.46 1.62
C ALA A 67 -3.14 10.79 0.38
N LYS A 68 -3.53 9.78 -0.42
CA LYS A 68 -4.26 9.91 -1.68
C LYS A 68 -3.54 10.76 -2.74
N ASN A 69 -2.22 10.95 -2.59
CA ASN A 69 -1.37 11.57 -3.58
C ASN A 69 -0.91 10.50 -4.58
N TYR A 70 -1.82 10.13 -5.48
CA TYR A 70 -1.62 9.01 -6.39
C TYR A 70 -0.49 9.23 -7.39
N ASP A 71 -0.23 10.47 -7.80
CA ASP A 71 0.82 10.77 -8.77
C ASP A 71 2.21 10.58 -8.15
N GLU A 72 2.41 11.05 -6.92
CA GLU A 72 3.65 10.82 -6.20
C GLU A 72 3.81 9.34 -5.83
N ALA A 73 2.74 8.69 -5.37
CA ALA A 73 2.77 7.26 -5.06
C ALA A 73 3.21 6.42 -6.27
N GLU A 74 2.61 6.68 -7.44
CA GLU A 74 2.95 6.02 -8.70
C GLU A 74 4.41 6.22 -9.08
N LYS A 75 4.93 7.46 -8.96
CA LYS A 75 6.34 7.77 -9.22
C LYS A 75 7.26 6.92 -8.35
N GLN A 76 7.01 6.87 -7.04
CA GLN A 76 7.87 6.13 -6.11
C GLN A 76 7.80 4.61 -6.34
N PHE A 77 6.62 4.05 -6.60
CA PHE A 77 6.51 2.62 -6.93
C PHE A 77 7.18 2.27 -8.28
N LYS A 78 7.14 3.16 -9.27
CA LYS A 78 7.87 2.95 -10.53
C LYS A 78 9.38 2.92 -10.32
N GLU A 79 9.93 3.82 -9.51
CA GLU A 79 11.36 3.79 -9.15
C GLU A 79 11.76 2.50 -8.43
N SER A 80 10.90 1.99 -7.53
CA SER A 80 11.08 0.67 -6.92
C SER A 80 11.16 -0.45 -7.97
N LEU A 81 10.28 -0.44 -8.97
CA LEU A 81 10.27 -1.43 -10.05
C LEU A 81 11.42 -1.32 -11.05
N VAL A 82 12.05 -0.15 -11.17
CA VAL A 82 13.30 0.01 -11.94
C VAL A 82 14.43 -0.80 -11.28
N LEU A 83 14.46 -0.84 -9.95
CA LEU A 83 15.48 -1.56 -9.18
C LEU A 83 15.13 -3.05 -8.98
N ASP A 84 13.86 -3.36 -8.73
CA ASP A 84 13.33 -4.72 -8.61
C ASP A 84 12.00 -4.86 -9.36
N ASN A 85 12.06 -5.32 -10.61
CA ASN A 85 10.87 -5.46 -11.46
C ASN A 85 9.87 -6.53 -10.99
N LYS A 86 10.23 -7.36 -10.00
CA LYS A 86 9.34 -8.37 -9.41
C LYS A 86 8.75 -7.93 -8.06
N ASN A 87 9.04 -6.70 -7.62
CA ASN A 87 8.60 -6.22 -6.33
C ASN A 87 7.08 -6.23 -6.20
N LYS A 88 6.55 -7.12 -5.35
CA LYS A 88 5.10 -7.30 -5.20
C LYS A 88 4.43 -6.08 -4.56
N GLN A 89 5.07 -5.42 -3.60
CA GLN A 89 4.51 -4.25 -2.93
C GLN A 89 4.33 -3.08 -3.90
N ALA A 90 5.32 -2.84 -4.78
CA ALA A 90 5.19 -1.81 -5.80
C ALA A 90 4.09 -2.12 -6.82
N LYS A 91 3.98 -3.38 -7.27
CA LYS A 91 2.91 -3.81 -8.18
C LYS A 91 1.53 -3.70 -7.55
N TYR A 92 1.39 -4.10 -6.28
CA TYR A 92 0.19 -3.86 -5.48
C TYR A 92 -0.19 -2.38 -5.49
N GLY A 93 0.77 -1.50 -5.16
CA GLY A 93 0.54 -0.06 -5.10
C GLY A 93 0.06 0.54 -6.42
N LEU A 94 0.68 0.13 -7.54
CA LEU A 94 0.27 0.58 -8.87
C LEU A 94 -1.11 0.06 -9.28
N ALA A 95 -1.41 -1.22 -9.02
CA ALA A 95 -2.72 -1.79 -9.29
C ALA A 95 -3.82 -1.06 -8.49
N MET A 96 -3.57 -0.76 -7.21
CA MET A 96 -4.48 0.05 -6.38
C MET A 96 -4.70 1.44 -6.96
N ILE A 97 -3.64 2.15 -7.37
CA ILE A 97 -3.74 3.50 -7.96
C ILE A 97 -4.56 3.47 -9.25
N GLU A 98 -4.28 2.52 -10.14
CA GLU A 98 -5.00 2.40 -11.41
C GLU A 98 -6.47 2.08 -11.19
N GLY A 99 -6.78 1.10 -10.33
CA GLY A 99 -8.14 0.75 -9.94
C GLY A 99 -8.91 1.92 -9.36
N LEU A 100 -8.31 2.69 -8.44
CA LEU A 100 -8.93 3.89 -7.84
C LEU A 100 -9.23 4.98 -8.89
N ARG A 101 -8.32 5.21 -9.84
CA ARG A 101 -8.54 6.18 -10.93
C ARG A 101 -9.66 5.73 -11.85
N LEU A 102 -9.73 4.44 -12.19
CA LEU A 102 -10.79 3.85 -13.00
C LEU A 102 -12.16 3.90 -12.30
N PHE A 103 -12.20 3.54 -11.01
CA PHE A 103 -13.39 3.66 -10.17
C PHE A 103 -13.92 5.10 -10.11
N LYS A 104 -13.01 6.08 -10.03
CA LYS A 104 -13.35 7.52 -10.07
C LYS A 104 -14.00 7.91 -11.41
N LYS A 105 -13.50 7.40 -12.55
CA LYS A 105 -14.13 7.64 -13.88
C LYS A 105 -15.57 7.12 -13.92
N GLY A 106 -15.83 5.96 -13.31
CA GLY A 106 -17.17 5.51 -12.93
C GLY A 106 -18.13 5.12 -14.06
N ASN A 107 -17.75 5.25 -15.34
CA ASN A 107 -18.54 4.68 -16.43
C ASN A 107 -18.43 3.14 -16.40
N ARG A 108 -19.39 2.44 -17.03
CA ARG A 108 -19.50 0.97 -16.95
C ARG A 108 -18.21 0.24 -17.33
N SER A 109 -17.52 0.65 -18.40
CA SER A 109 -16.24 0.04 -18.80
C SER A 109 -15.18 0.27 -17.74
N ALA A 110 -15.03 1.52 -17.27
CA ALA A 110 -14.04 1.85 -16.25
C ALA A 110 -14.31 1.14 -14.91
N LEU A 111 -15.57 0.84 -14.57
CA LEU A 111 -15.88 0.04 -13.38
C LEU A 111 -15.43 -1.41 -13.54
N TRP A 112 -15.62 -2.02 -14.70
CA TRP A 112 -15.06 -3.34 -15.02
C TRP A 112 -13.53 -3.34 -14.97
N ASP A 113 -12.89 -2.37 -15.62
CA ASP A 113 -11.44 -2.24 -15.60
C ASP A 113 -10.93 -2.03 -14.15
N SER A 114 -11.68 -1.29 -13.31
CA SER A 114 -11.31 -1.11 -11.90
C SER A 114 -11.35 -2.41 -11.11
N LEU A 115 -12.34 -3.27 -11.36
CA LEU A 115 -12.45 -4.59 -10.72
C LEU A 115 -11.26 -5.49 -11.09
N GLU A 116 -10.84 -5.46 -12.37
CA GLU A 116 -9.63 -6.17 -12.81
C GLU A 116 -8.40 -5.71 -12.04
N LYS A 117 -8.19 -4.39 -11.92
CA LYS A 117 -7.03 -3.85 -11.19
C LYS A 117 -7.06 -4.11 -9.69
N PHE A 118 -8.24 -4.08 -9.06
CA PHE A 118 -8.34 -4.51 -7.67
C PHE A 118 -8.07 -6.02 -7.52
N GLY A 119 -8.48 -6.84 -8.49
CA GLY A 119 -8.09 -8.26 -8.54
C GLY A 119 -6.58 -8.48 -8.71
N GLU A 120 -5.91 -7.67 -9.52
CA GLU A 120 -4.43 -7.70 -9.59
C GLU A 120 -3.81 -7.34 -8.23
N ALA A 121 -4.36 -6.35 -7.52
CA ALA A 121 -3.88 -5.98 -6.19
C ALA A 121 -4.03 -7.13 -5.19
N THR A 122 -5.16 -7.86 -5.18
CA THR A 122 -5.32 -9.05 -4.31
C THR A 122 -4.34 -10.17 -4.66
N TYR A 123 -3.96 -10.31 -5.94
CA TYR A 123 -2.92 -11.25 -6.35
C TYR A 123 -1.54 -10.87 -5.81
N PHE A 124 -1.19 -9.58 -5.84
CA PHE A 124 0.12 -9.12 -5.36
C PHE A 124 0.25 -9.12 -3.83
N ASP A 125 -0.81 -8.78 -3.10
CA ASP A 125 -0.88 -8.89 -1.65
C ASP A 125 -2.24 -9.45 -1.19
N PRO A 126 -2.37 -10.78 -1.07
CA PRO A 126 -3.62 -11.43 -0.68
C PRO A 126 -3.99 -11.21 0.80
N THR A 127 -3.09 -10.62 1.59
CA THR A 127 -3.34 -10.35 3.01
C THR A 127 -4.09 -9.05 3.24
N LYS A 128 -4.22 -8.18 2.23
CA LYS A 128 -4.88 -6.86 2.35
C LYS A 128 -6.36 -6.96 2.04
N GLY A 129 -7.19 -6.44 2.93
CA GLY A 129 -8.64 -6.38 2.71
C GLY A 129 -9.08 -5.20 1.84
N GLU A 130 -8.25 -4.16 1.71
CA GLU A 130 -8.61 -2.90 1.04
C GLU A 130 -9.01 -3.07 -0.44
N PRO A 131 -8.32 -3.88 -1.28
CA PRO A 131 -8.76 -4.07 -2.66
C PRO A 131 -10.19 -4.63 -2.75
N TYR A 132 -10.54 -5.59 -1.88
CA TYR A 132 -11.88 -6.18 -1.85
C TYR A 132 -12.95 -5.17 -1.42
N TYR A 133 -12.62 -4.24 -0.52
CA TYR A 133 -13.52 -3.11 -0.21
C TYR A 133 -13.83 -2.30 -1.47
N TRP A 134 -12.81 -1.95 -2.23
CA TRP A 134 -13.00 -1.19 -3.47
C TRP A 134 -13.71 -2.01 -4.56
N MET A 135 -13.56 -3.33 -4.59
CA MET A 135 -14.38 -4.21 -5.43
C MET A 135 -15.86 -4.13 -5.05
N GLY A 136 -16.20 -4.19 -3.76
CA GLY A 136 -17.58 -4.02 -3.28
C GLY A 136 -18.17 -2.66 -3.68
N ARG A 137 -17.40 -1.58 -3.51
CA ARG A 137 -17.78 -0.24 -3.97
C ARG A 137 -17.98 -0.17 -5.48
N ALA A 138 -17.12 -0.83 -6.26
CA ALA A 138 -17.23 -0.89 -7.71
C ALA A 138 -18.47 -1.68 -8.16
N TYR A 139 -18.79 -2.79 -7.51
CA TYR A 139 -20.02 -3.53 -7.75
C TYR A 139 -21.27 -2.69 -7.44
N GLU A 140 -21.35 -2.05 -6.27
CA GLU A 140 -22.47 -1.16 -5.93
C GLU A 140 -22.65 -0.03 -6.96
N LYS A 141 -21.55 0.52 -7.47
CA LYS A 141 -21.61 1.60 -8.45
C LYS A 141 -21.97 1.11 -9.86
N LYS A 142 -21.64 -0.15 -10.19
CA LYS A 142 -21.96 -0.78 -11.48
C LYS A 142 -23.42 -1.18 -11.56
N ASP A 143 -23.88 -1.89 -10.54
CA ASP A 143 -25.19 -2.51 -10.42
C ASP A 143 -25.46 -2.78 -8.94
N ASP A 144 -26.38 -2.03 -8.36
CA ASP A 144 -26.63 -2.05 -6.94
C ASP A 144 -27.67 -3.12 -6.52
N GLY A 145 -28.18 -3.90 -7.48
CA GLY A 145 -29.01 -5.08 -7.26
C GLY A 145 -28.22 -6.41 -7.25
N ASP A 146 -26.93 -6.36 -7.57
CA ASP A 146 -26.02 -7.52 -7.58
C ASP A 146 -25.53 -7.86 -6.16
N PHE A 147 -26.48 -8.13 -5.27
CA PHE A 147 -26.25 -8.26 -3.83
C PHE A 147 -25.19 -9.33 -3.49
N GLU A 148 -25.18 -10.45 -4.22
CA GLU A 148 -24.25 -11.56 -4.01
C GLU A 148 -22.78 -11.10 -4.14
N LEU A 149 -22.42 -10.48 -5.26
CA LEU A 149 -21.04 -10.02 -5.50
C LEU A 149 -20.64 -8.89 -4.54
N ILE A 150 -21.57 -8.00 -4.19
CA ILE A 150 -21.30 -6.90 -3.26
C ILE A 150 -21.02 -7.44 -1.85
N VAL A 151 -21.88 -8.34 -1.35
CA VAL A 151 -21.74 -8.97 -0.03
C VAL A 151 -20.46 -9.77 0.03
N GLU A 152 -20.19 -10.61 -0.98
CA GLU A 152 -18.96 -11.42 -1.03
C GLU A 152 -17.71 -10.54 -0.96
N ALA A 153 -17.67 -9.46 -1.74
CA ALA A 153 -16.54 -8.54 -1.76
C ALA A 153 -16.28 -7.92 -0.36
N TYR A 154 -17.31 -7.43 0.32
CA TYR A 154 -17.14 -6.88 1.67
C TYR A 154 -16.77 -7.94 2.71
N GLU A 155 -17.31 -9.15 2.62
CA GLU A 155 -16.91 -10.24 3.51
C GLU A 155 -15.45 -10.64 3.29
N ASN A 156 -14.98 -10.69 2.04
CA ASN A 156 -13.57 -10.91 1.73
C ASN A 156 -12.67 -9.76 2.20
N ALA A 157 -13.14 -8.52 2.16
CA ALA A 157 -12.42 -7.38 2.74
C ALA A 157 -12.21 -7.56 4.25
N LEU A 158 -13.23 -8.00 5.00
CA LEU A 158 -13.16 -8.23 6.44
C LEU A 158 -12.28 -9.42 6.84
N LYS A 159 -12.03 -10.38 5.95
CA LYS A 159 -11.07 -11.47 6.16
C LYS A 159 -9.61 -10.99 6.07
N GLY A 160 -9.37 -9.89 5.35
CA GLY A 160 -8.05 -9.30 5.16
C GLY A 160 -7.65 -8.29 6.23
N ASN A 161 -6.39 -7.88 6.19
CA ASN A 161 -5.86 -6.80 7.02
C ASN A 161 -6.43 -5.46 6.57
N LEU A 162 -7.10 -4.78 7.48
CA LEU A 162 -7.68 -3.45 7.32
C LEU A 162 -7.23 -2.55 8.47
N ASN A 163 -7.09 -1.25 8.21
CA ASN A 163 -7.00 -0.30 9.31
C ASN A 163 -8.38 -0.18 10.02
N PRO A 164 -8.44 0.26 11.29
CA PRO A 164 -9.69 0.28 12.05
C PRO A 164 -10.81 1.12 11.43
N GLU A 165 -10.46 2.26 10.82
CA GLU A 165 -11.41 3.16 10.16
C GLU A 165 -12.06 2.46 8.96
N LEU A 166 -11.23 1.89 8.07
CA LEU A 166 -11.70 1.18 6.89
C LEU A 166 -12.49 -0.09 7.25
N LYS A 167 -12.10 -0.80 8.31
CA LYS A 167 -12.87 -1.93 8.82
C LYS A 167 -14.29 -1.51 9.22
N THR A 168 -14.40 -0.42 9.97
CA THR A 168 -15.71 0.13 10.38
C THR A 168 -16.55 0.52 9.17
N GLU A 169 -15.94 1.16 8.19
CA GLU A 169 -16.60 1.52 6.93
C GLU A 169 -17.12 0.27 6.18
N VAL A 170 -16.30 -0.78 6.06
CA VAL A 170 -16.70 -2.04 5.42
C VAL A 170 -17.88 -2.69 6.15
N GLU A 171 -17.86 -2.72 7.48
CA GLU A 171 -18.96 -3.25 8.30
C GLU A 171 -20.27 -2.48 8.06
N ASN A 172 -20.20 -1.15 7.97
CA ASN A 172 -21.36 -0.30 7.66
C ASN A 172 -21.89 -0.52 6.25
N CYS A 173 -21.02 -0.62 5.25
CA CYS A 173 -21.40 -0.93 3.87
C CYS A 173 -22.09 -2.29 3.80
N LEU A 174 -21.49 -3.32 4.41
CA LEU A 174 -22.04 -4.68 4.42
C LEU A 174 -23.41 -4.73 5.11
N ALA A 175 -23.57 -4.07 6.26
CA ALA A 175 -24.85 -3.99 6.95
C ALA A 175 -25.93 -3.32 6.08
N THR A 176 -25.56 -2.22 5.42
CA THR A 176 -26.45 -1.49 4.50
C THR A 176 -26.93 -2.37 3.35
N VAL A 177 -26.00 -3.07 2.68
CA VAL A 177 -26.30 -3.95 1.55
C VAL A 177 -27.20 -5.11 1.99
N LYS A 178 -26.93 -5.75 3.14
CA LYS A 178 -27.76 -6.84 3.69
C LYS A 178 -29.18 -6.40 4.05
N ILE A 179 -29.37 -5.14 4.47
CA ILE A 179 -30.72 -4.59 4.69
C ILE A 179 -31.45 -4.44 3.35
N ARG A 180 -30.77 -3.86 2.35
CA ARG A 180 -31.35 -3.65 1.00
C ARG A 180 -31.72 -4.96 0.33
N GLU A 181 -30.87 -5.98 0.43
CA GLU A 181 -31.11 -7.34 -0.05
C GLU A 181 -32.41 -7.91 0.54
N LYS A 182 -32.55 -7.88 1.88
CA LYS A 182 -33.77 -8.35 2.56
C LYS A 182 -35.01 -7.58 2.13
N THR A 183 -34.91 -6.26 1.99
CA THR A 183 -36.03 -5.43 1.51
C THR A 183 -36.42 -5.83 0.09
N HIS A 184 -35.44 -6.01 -0.80
CA HIS A 184 -35.66 -6.47 -2.17
C HIS A 184 -36.35 -7.83 -2.20
N GLU A 185 -35.82 -8.84 -1.48
CA GLU A 185 -36.45 -10.16 -1.37
C GLU A 185 -37.88 -10.10 -0.84
N SER A 186 -38.15 -9.25 0.16
CA SER A 186 -39.48 -9.11 0.75
C SER A 186 -40.50 -8.47 -0.18
N PHE A 187 -40.04 -7.61 -1.10
CA PHE A 187 -40.90 -6.96 -2.10
C PHE A 187 -41.34 -7.93 -3.21
N TRP A 188 -40.50 -8.92 -3.54
CA TRP A 188 -40.76 -9.92 -4.59
C TRP A 188 -41.33 -11.25 -4.08
N LYS A 189 -41.61 -11.37 -2.78
CA LYS A 189 -42.34 -12.49 -2.17
C LYS A 189 -43.84 -12.21 -2.17
#